data_AF-A0A344W8U7-F1
#
_entry.id   AF-A0A344W8U7-F1
#
_cell.length_a   1.000
_cell.length_b   1.000
_cell.length_c   1.000
_cell.angle_alpha   90.00
_cell.angle_beta   90.00
_cell.angle_gamma   90.00
#
_symmetry.space_group_name_H-M   'P 1'
#
loop_
_entity.id
_entity.type
_entity.pdbx_description
1 polymer ?
#
loop_
_entity_poly.entity_id
_entity_poly.type
_entity_poly.pdbx_seq_one_letter_code
_entity_poly.pdbx_strand_id
1 'polypeptide(L)'
;MNNKKEKNITNTPLKLPKEQVDLVMDLYATGKINEAIEAIKALNEDYPNVPLLFNLLGACYNQLGQFGAAAQFFESAFTIKPDYAEAYMNHGTALSESGDLELAVTSFKKAIDLLPNYSEAHNKLGVTFLNLNQYDDAIEHLEWAVAYKYDYFEAHNNLGVANKSIGQISNATKNFEKAIEINQSYTMAILNLGLIHKDLGQNDESIYCFERVLDIEPDNDQAKANLEELRSQ
;
A
#
# COMPACT_ATOMS: atom_id res chain seq x y z
N MET A 1 34.71 30.02 44.74
CA MET A 1 33.26 29.92 44.51
C MET A 1 33.00 30.00 43.01
N ASN A 2 32.70 28.87 42.38
CA ASN A 2 31.77 28.81 41.24
C ASN A 2 31.44 27.34 40.98
N ASN A 3 30.32 26.92 41.54
CA ASN A 3 29.75 25.59 41.40
C ASN A 3 29.29 25.38 39.97
N LYS A 4 29.97 24.51 39.22
CA LYS A 4 29.37 23.78 38.10
C LYS A 4 28.26 22.91 38.69
N LYS A 5 27.01 23.32 38.50
CA LYS A 5 25.87 22.41 38.70
C LYS A 5 25.89 21.43 37.53
N GLU A 6 26.46 20.26 37.78
CA GLU A 6 26.19 19.06 36.99
C GLU A 6 24.68 18.83 36.99
N LYS A 7 24.03 19.05 35.84
CA LYS A 7 22.69 18.54 35.60
C LYS A 7 22.83 17.03 35.52
N ASN A 8 22.40 16.36 36.59
CA ASN A 8 22.08 14.93 36.56
C ASN A 8 21.04 14.70 35.47
N ILE A 9 21.51 14.26 34.29
CA ILE A 9 20.66 13.74 33.23
C ILE A 9 20.21 12.37 33.73
N THR A 10 19.05 12.33 34.38
CA THR A 10 18.35 11.10 34.64
C THR A 10 18.10 10.44 33.28
N ASN A 11 18.77 9.32 33.00
CA ASN A 11 18.61 8.45 31.82
C ASN A 11 17.23 7.77 31.79
N THR A 12 16.16 8.53 31.99
CA THR A 12 14.81 8.11 31.64
C THR A 12 14.62 8.53 30.19
N PRO A 13 14.32 7.61 29.25
CA PRO A 13 14.01 7.99 27.89
C PRO A 13 12.91 9.05 27.92
N LEU A 14 13.16 10.23 27.37
CA LEU A 14 12.13 11.27 27.26
C LEU A 14 10.98 10.69 26.43
N LYS A 15 9.82 10.56 27.06
CA LYS A 15 8.61 10.06 26.41
C LYS A 15 7.99 11.22 25.64
N LEU A 16 7.67 10.99 24.36
CA LEU A 16 6.98 11.98 23.55
C LEU A 16 5.67 12.45 24.21
N PRO A 17 5.38 13.75 24.19
CA PRO A 17 4.15 14.29 24.74
C PRO A 17 2.96 13.86 23.87
N LYS A 18 2.08 13.04 24.44
CA LYS A 18 0.97 12.42 23.72
C LYS A 18 0.10 13.44 22.98
N GLU A 19 -0.25 14.55 23.62
CA GLU A 19 -1.11 15.59 23.03
C GLU A 19 -0.50 16.21 21.77
N GLN A 20 0.82 16.38 21.72
CA GLN A 20 1.50 16.94 20.55
C GLN A 20 1.61 15.91 19.43
N VAL A 21 1.80 14.63 19.76
CA VAL A 21 1.72 13.53 18.78
C VAL A 21 0.32 13.43 18.20
N ASP A 22 -0.73 13.45 19.04
CA ASP A 22 -2.13 13.40 18.60
C ASP A 22 -2.46 14.60 17.68
N LEU A 23 -1.94 15.80 17.98
CA LEU A 23 -2.05 16.97 17.11
C LEU A 23 -1.39 16.73 15.74
N VAL A 24 -0.18 16.18 15.69
CA VAL A 24 0.49 15.85 14.41
C VAL A 24 -0.36 14.89 13.59
N MET A 25 -0.92 13.85 14.22
CA MET A 25 -1.76 12.86 13.55
C MET A 25 -3.04 13.48 13.01
N ASP A 26 -3.68 14.41 13.73
CA ASP A 26 -4.86 15.14 13.28
C ASP A 26 -4.53 16.07 12.09
N LEU A 27 -3.42 16.81 12.16
CA LEU A 27 -2.96 17.66 11.05
C LEU A 27 -2.69 16.82 9.79
N TYR A 28 -2.07 15.65 9.95
CA TYR A 28 -1.86 14.70 8.86
C TYR A 28 -3.19 14.20 8.27
N ALA A 29 -4.09 13.68 9.12
CA ALA A 29 -5.37 13.13 8.71
C ALA A 29 -6.30 14.17 8.04
N THR A 30 -6.20 15.43 8.44
CA THR A 30 -6.96 16.55 7.86
C THR A 30 -6.29 17.20 6.64
N GLY A 31 -5.16 16.67 6.18
CA GLY A 31 -4.47 17.15 4.98
C GLY A 31 -3.64 18.42 5.18
N LYS A 32 -3.48 18.90 6.42
CA LYS A 32 -2.66 20.07 6.77
C LYS A 32 -1.19 19.69 6.87
N ILE A 33 -0.63 19.17 5.78
CA ILE A 33 0.64 18.46 5.81
C ILE A 33 1.83 19.35 6.16
N ASN A 34 1.83 20.60 5.70
CA ASN A 34 2.89 21.55 6.06
C ASN A 34 2.86 21.90 7.56
N GLU A 35 1.67 22.04 8.16
CA GLU A 35 1.52 22.28 9.60
C GLU A 35 2.00 21.06 10.41
N ALA A 36 1.68 19.84 9.95
CA ALA A 36 2.17 18.60 10.54
C ALA A 36 3.71 18.55 10.53
N ILE A 37 4.34 18.87 9.39
CA ILE A 37 5.80 18.89 9.25
C ILE A 37 6.45 19.86 10.24
N GLU A 38 5.93 21.09 10.36
CA GLU A 38 6.47 22.08 11.29
C GLU A 38 6.28 21.66 12.76
N ALA A 39 5.13 21.06 13.10
CA ALA A 39 4.91 20.49 14.43
C ALA A 39 5.88 19.34 14.74
N ILE A 40 6.17 18.47 13.77
CA ILE A 40 7.15 17.39 13.94
C ILE A 40 8.58 17.95 14.09
N LYS A 41 8.96 18.97 13.32
CA LYS A 41 10.28 19.61 13.45
C LYS A 41 10.47 20.23 14.82
N ALA A 42 9.46 20.94 15.33
CA ALA A 42 9.48 21.50 16.68
C ALA A 42 9.62 20.39 17.75
N LEU A 43 8.86 19.30 17.61
CA LEU A 43 9.02 18.11 18.46
C LEU A 43 10.43 17.52 18.39
N ASN A 44 11.04 17.47 17.21
CA ASN A 44 12.35 16.88 17.02
C ASN A 44 13.49 17.73 17.61
N GLU A 45 13.29 19.04 17.87
CA GLU A 45 14.24 19.87 18.62
C GLU A 45 14.37 19.42 20.08
N ASP A 46 13.23 19.13 20.72
CA ASP A 46 13.17 18.69 22.12
C ASP A 46 13.38 17.18 22.28
N TYR A 47 13.02 16.40 21.26
CA TYR A 47 13.04 14.94 21.25
C TYR A 47 13.79 14.41 20.01
N PRO A 48 15.12 14.64 19.91
CA PRO A 48 15.89 14.20 18.76
C PRO A 48 16.01 12.67 18.71
N ASN A 49 16.18 12.12 17.51
CA ASN A 49 16.39 10.69 17.27
C ASN A 49 15.21 9.80 17.74
N VAL A 50 13.98 10.29 17.67
CA VAL A 50 12.79 9.46 17.93
C VAL A 50 12.27 8.86 16.63
N PRO A 51 12.33 7.52 16.42
CA PRO A 51 11.94 6.87 15.16
C PRO A 51 10.55 7.25 14.65
N LEU A 52 9.59 7.42 15.58
CA LEU A 52 8.23 7.81 15.24
C LEU A 52 8.19 9.16 14.51
N LEU A 53 8.97 10.16 14.94
CA LEU A 53 8.97 11.48 14.31
C LEU A 53 9.49 11.41 12.86
N PHE A 54 10.52 10.59 12.62
CA PHE A 54 11.01 10.34 11.26
C PHE A 54 9.98 9.58 10.41
N ASN A 55 9.30 8.58 10.97
CA ASN A 55 8.21 7.89 10.26
C ASN A 55 7.06 8.86 9.90
N LEU A 56 6.69 9.77 10.80
CA LEU A 56 5.65 10.77 10.54
C LEU A 56 6.08 11.81 9.50
N LEU A 57 7.34 12.26 9.52
CA LEU A 57 7.88 13.11 8.45
C LEU A 57 7.83 12.37 7.12
N GLY A 58 8.29 11.12 7.07
CA GLY A 58 8.21 10.28 5.88
C GLY A 58 6.78 10.21 5.33
N ALA A 59 5.80 9.95 6.19
CA ALA A 59 4.39 9.90 5.80
C ALA A 59 3.89 11.24 5.22
N CYS A 60 4.27 12.36 5.83
CA CYS A 60 3.94 13.70 5.32
C CYS A 60 4.53 13.96 3.93
N TYR A 61 5.82 13.67 3.73
CA TYR A 61 6.47 13.84 2.43
C TYR A 61 5.89 12.90 1.37
N ASN A 62 5.49 11.69 1.76
CA ASN A 62 4.82 10.73 0.88
C ASN A 62 3.49 11.30 0.38
N GLN A 63 2.68 11.89 1.27
CA GLN A 63 1.41 12.52 0.90
C GLN A 63 1.57 13.76 0.00
N LEU A 64 2.73 14.44 0.08
CA LEU A 64 3.10 15.53 -0.83
C LEU A 64 3.63 15.02 -2.19
N GLY A 65 3.70 13.71 -2.43
CA GLY A 65 4.31 13.11 -3.62
C GLY A 65 5.83 13.24 -3.68
N GLN A 66 6.48 13.62 -2.58
CA GLN A 66 7.93 13.77 -2.48
C GLN A 66 8.56 12.45 -2.02
N PHE A 67 8.41 11.43 -2.85
CA PHE A 67 8.72 10.03 -2.51
C PHE A 67 10.19 9.81 -2.11
N GLY A 68 11.14 10.46 -2.78
CA GLY A 68 12.56 10.35 -2.42
C GLY A 68 12.88 10.92 -1.04
N ALA A 69 12.26 12.04 -0.66
CA ALA A 69 12.41 12.60 0.69
C ALA A 69 11.71 11.71 1.73
N ALA A 70 10.53 11.19 1.39
CA ALA A 70 9.80 10.25 2.25
C ALA A 70 10.66 9.02 2.58
N ALA A 71 11.28 8.41 1.57
CA ALA A 71 12.17 7.26 1.71
C ALA A 71 13.32 7.54 2.69
N GLN A 72 14.02 8.68 2.56
CA GLN A 72 15.11 9.06 3.47
C GLN A 72 14.66 9.19 4.93
N PHE A 73 13.45 9.71 5.17
CA PHE A 73 12.90 9.81 6.52
C PHE A 73 12.50 8.43 7.08
N PHE A 74 11.90 7.56 6.29
CA PHE A 74 11.64 6.19 6.73
C PHE A 74 12.94 5.41 7.02
N GLU A 75 13.98 5.62 6.20
CA GLU A 75 15.31 5.06 6.44
C GLU A 75 15.93 5.55 7.75
N SER A 76 15.79 6.84 8.04
CA SER A 76 16.20 7.40 9.33
C SER A 76 15.46 6.72 10.49
N ALA A 77 14.16 6.46 10.34
CA ALA A 77 13.36 5.80 11.37
C ALA A 77 13.86 4.37 11.67
N PHE A 78 14.07 3.55 10.64
CA PHE A 78 14.54 2.17 10.85
C PHE A 78 16.05 2.06 11.12
N THR A 79 16.85 3.08 10.78
CA THR A 79 18.26 3.17 11.20
C THR A 79 18.36 3.30 12.73
N ILE A 80 17.46 4.08 13.33
CA ILE A 80 17.38 4.23 14.78
C ILE A 80 16.69 3.02 15.41
N LYS A 81 15.66 2.47 14.77
CA LYS A 81 14.90 1.30 15.23
C LYS A 81 14.84 0.21 14.14
N PRO A 82 15.83 -0.71 14.09
CA PRO A 82 15.90 -1.74 13.04
C PRO A 82 14.77 -2.77 13.01
N ASP A 83 13.95 -2.85 14.06
CA ASP A 83 12.77 -3.71 14.16
C ASP A 83 11.45 -2.95 13.90
N TYR A 84 11.51 -1.80 13.21
CA TYR A 84 10.33 -1.00 12.88
C TYR A 84 9.66 -1.42 11.57
N ALA A 85 8.89 -2.52 11.62
CA ALA A 85 8.22 -3.09 10.45
C ALA A 85 7.39 -2.08 9.62
N GLU A 86 6.65 -1.20 10.30
CA GLU A 86 5.84 -0.16 9.65
C GLU A 86 6.70 0.84 8.85
N ALA A 87 7.86 1.25 9.36
CA ALA A 87 8.76 2.14 8.63
C ALA A 87 9.32 1.46 7.36
N TYR A 88 9.63 0.16 7.42
CA TYR A 88 10.02 -0.60 6.22
C TYR A 88 8.88 -0.73 5.20
N MET A 89 7.64 -0.94 5.66
CA MET A 89 6.46 -0.97 4.80
C MET A 89 6.25 0.39 4.10
N ASN A 90 6.33 1.48 4.85
CA ASN A 90 6.19 2.82 4.31
C ASN A 90 7.34 3.21 3.37
N HIS A 91 8.57 2.79 3.69
CA HIS A 91 9.74 2.94 2.82
C HIS A 91 9.54 2.22 1.48
N GLY A 92 9.11 0.96 1.52
CA GLY A 92 8.82 0.20 0.30
C GLY A 92 7.71 0.84 -0.53
N THR A 93 6.68 1.39 0.13
CA THR A 93 5.60 2.11 -0.57
C THR A 93 6.13 3.34 -1.29
N ALA A 94 6.90 4.20 -0.60
CA ALA A 94 7.48 5.38 -1.22
C ALA A 94 8.40 5.03 -2.41
N LEU A 95 9.23 3.99 -2.29
CA LEU A 95 10.09 3.52 -3.37
C LEU A 95 9.29 2.94 -4.56
N SER A 96 8.19 2.26 -4.29
CA SER A 96 7.31 1.75 -5.36
C SER A 96 6.69 2.90 -6.15
N GLU A 97 6.27 3.98 -5.47
CA GLU A 97 5.71 5.18 -6.10
C GLU A 97 6.77 6.01 -6.86
N SER A 98 8.04 5.97 -6.44
CA SER A 98 9.15 6.57 -7.20
C SER A 98 9.64 5.72 -8.38
N GLY A 99 9.17 4.47 -8.49
CA GLY A 99 9.57 3.52 -9.53
C GLY A 99 10.81 2.70 -9.20
N ASP A 100 11.36 2.81 -8.00
CA ASP A 100 12.52 2.04 -7.51
C ASP A 100 12.09 0.66 -7.00
N LEU A 101 11.50 -0.14 -7.89
CA LEU A 101 10.77 -1.37 -7.56
C LEU A 101 11.64 -2.43 -6.85
N GLU A 102 12.90 -2.61 -7.23
CA GLU A 102 13.79 -3.59 -6.59
C GLU A 102 14.15 -3.21 -5.13
N LEU A 103 14.29 -1.90 -4.85
CA LEU A 103 14.48 -1.41 -3.50
C LEU A 103 13.18 -1.52 -2.68
N ALA A 104 12.02 -1.32 -3.33
CA ALA A 104 10.72 -1.54 -2.72
C ALA A 104 10.57 -3.00 -2.27
N VAL A 105 10.93 -3.97 -3.13
CA VAL A 105 10.95 -5.41 -2.79
C VAL A 105 11.78 -5.68 -1.54
N THR A 106 12.99 -5.12 -1.48
CA THR A 106 13.90 -5.31 -0.33
C THR A 106 13.26 -4.79 0.97
N SER A 107 12.60 -3.63 0.90
CA SER A 107 11.95 -2.99 2.03
C SER A 107 10.73 -3.77 2.51
N PHE A 108 9.86 -4.21 1.59
CA PHE A 108 8.69 -5.02 1.95
C PHE A 108 9.08 -6.37 2.52
N LYS A 109 10.09 -7.05 1.95
CA LYS A 109 10.62 -8.30 2.52
C LYS A 109 11.11 -8.08 3.95
N LYS A 110 11.78 -6.96 4.23
CA LYS A 110 12.21 -6.64 5.59
C LYS A 110 11.04 -6.39 6.55
N ALA A 111 9.97 -5.73 6.10
CA ALA A 111 8.74 -5.58 6.88
C ALA A 111 8.10 -6.94 7.20
N ILE A 112 8.06 -7.86 6.23
CA ILE A 112 7.52 -9.22 6.38
C ILE A 112 8.39 -10.07 7.32
N ASP A 113 9.73 -9.99 7.22
CA ASP A 113 10.64 -10.70 8.13
C ASP A 113 10.39 -10.32 9.60
N LEU A 114 10.04 -9.05 9.85
CA LEU A 114 9.72 -8.52 11.18
C LEU A 114 8.28 -8.85 11.61
N LEU A 115 7.34 -8.88 10.67
CA LEU A 115 5.93 -9.19 10.91
C LEU A 115 5.39 -10.13 9.81
N PRO A 116 5.55 -11.46 9.97
CA PRO A 116 5.24 -12.42 8.91
C PRO A 116 3.77 -12.48 8.48
N ASN A 117 2.84 -12.01 9.32
CA ASN A 117 1.41 -11.97 9.02
C ASN A 117 0.92 -10.59 8.53
N TYR A 118 1.83 -9.73 8.06
CA TYR A 118 1.51 -8.38 7.60
C TYR A 118 0.87 -8.43 6.20
N SER A 119 -0.44 -8.71 6.13
CA SER A 119 -1.17 -8.90 4.87
C SER A 119 -0.97 -7.76 3.86
N GLU A 120 -0.92 -6.52 4.34
CA GLU A 120 -0.68 -5.34 3.50
C GLU A 120 0.71 -5.35 2.85
N ALA A 121 1.76 -5.69 3.62
CA ALA A 121 3.12 -5.80 3.08
C ALA A 121 3.24 -6.94 2.07
N HIS A 122 2.57 -8.07 2.31
CA HIS A 122 2.46 -9.17 1.35
C HIS A 122 1.76 -8.74 0.06
N ASN A 123 0.63 -8.04 0.15
CA ASN A 123 -0.08 -7.53 -1.02
C ASN A 123 0.77 -6.52 -1.81
N LYS A 124 1.40 -5.56 -1.12
CA LYS A 124 2.29 -4.57 -1.74
C LYS A 124 3.46 -5.24 -2.45
N LEU A 125 4.12 -6.20 -1.81
CA LEU A 125 5.20 -6.97 -2.40
C LEU A 125 4.74 -7.75 -3.65
N GLY A 126 3.56 -8.39 -3.58
CA GLY A 126 2.97 -9.09 -4.72
C GLY A 126 2.67 -8.16 -5.89
N VAL A 127 2.14 -6.96 -5.64
CA VAL A 127 1.94 -5.93 -6.67
C VAL A 127 3.27 -5.43 -7.25
N THR A 128 4.30 -5.23 -6.42
CA THR A 128 5.62 -4.87 -6.92
C THR A 128 6.19 -5.96 -7.83
N PHE A 129 6.00 -7.24 -7.50
CA PHE A 129 6.39 -8.35 -8.37
C PHE A 129 5.59 -8.42 -9.67
N LEU A 130 4.28 -8.10 -9.66
CA LEU A 130 3.50 -7.94 -10.88
C LEU A 130 4.10 -6.88 -11.81
N ASN A 131 4.49 -5.72 -11.25
CA ASN A 131 5.10 -4.63 -12.03
C ASN A 131 6.48 -5.01 -12.59
N LEU A 132 7.18 -5.93 -11.91
CA LEU A 132 8.44 -6.52 -12.37
C LEU A 132 8.24 -7.73 -13.31
N ASN A 133 6.99 -8.12 -13.62
CA ASN A 133 6.63 -9.32 -14.37
C ASN A 133 7.11 -10.64 -13.74
N GLN A 134 7.33 -10.66 -12.42
CA GLN A 134 7.72 -11.83 -11.64
C GLN A 134 6.47 -12.53 -11.08
N TYR A 135 5.72 -13.19 -11.95
CA TYR A 135 4.35 -13.64 -11.62
C TYR A 135 4.29 -14.74 -10.55
N ASP A 136 5.24 -15.67 -10.52
CA ASP A 136 5.25 -16.75 -9.52
C ASP A 136 5.47 -16.17 -8.10
N ASP A 137 6.45 -15.26 -7.95
CA ASP A 137 6.69 -14.54 -6.69
C ASP A 137 5.48 -13.68 -6.28
N ALA A 138 4.81 -13.06 -7.26
CA ALA A 138 3.61 -12.28 -7.02
C ALA A 138 2.49 -13.16 -6.45
N ILE A 139 2.23 -14.32 -7.07
CA ILE A 139 1.21 -15.28 -6.63
C ILE A 139 1.49 -15.73 -5.20
N GLU A 140 2.72 -16.15 -4.89
CA GLU A 140 3.08 -16.60 -3.54
C GLU A 140 2.73 -15.54 -2.48
N HIS A 141 3.16 -14.29 -2.67
CA HIS A 141 2.92 -13.25 -1.69
C HIS A 141 1.44 -12.80 -1.64
N LEU A 142 0.73 -12.84 -2.76
CA LEU A 142 -0.71 -12.54 -2.79
C LEU A 142 -1.55 -13.64 -2.12
N GLU A 143 -1.16 -14.91 -2.25
CA GLU A 143 -1.76 -16.02 -1.50
C GLU A 143 -1.58 -15.84 0.01
N TRP A 144 -0.38 -15.43 0.45
CA TRP A 144 -0.17 -15.06 1.85
C TRP A 144 -1.05 -13.89 2.30
N ALA A 145 -1.19 -12.85 1.47
CA ALA A 145 -2.02 -11.69 1.80
C ALA A 145 -3.48 -12.09 2.07
N VAL A 146 -4.08 -12.89 1.18
CA VAL A 146 -5.47 -13.37 1.33
C VAL A 146 -5.62 -14.44 2.41
N ALA A 147 -4.57 -15.21 2.70
CA ALA A 147 -4.58 -16.17 3.80
C ALA A 147 -4.61 -15.49 5.17
N TYR A 148 -3.84 -14.39 5.34
CA TYR A 148 -3.82 -13.63 6.59
C TYR A 148 -4.99 -12.66 6.73
N LYS A 149 -5.55 -12.16 5.62
CA LYS A 149 -6.74 -11.31 5.60
C LYS A 149 -7.72 -11.78 4.52
N TYR A 150 -8.69 -12.59 4.94
CA TYR A 150 -9.65 -13.25 4.04
C TYR A 150 -10.59 -12.27 3.31
N ASP A 151 -10.92 -11.12 3.91
CA ASP A 151 -11.79 -10.09 3.33
C ASP A 151 -11.01 -9.03 2.53
N TYR A 152 -9.79 -9.35 2.08
CA TYR A 152 -8.93 -8.43 1.33
C TYR A 152 -9.24 -8.45 -0.18
N PHE A 153 -10.34 -7.82 -0.59
CA PHE A 153 -10.81 -7.86 -1.97
C PHE A 153 -9.78 -7.33 -2.99
N GLU A 154 -8.96 -6.32 -2.63
CA GLU A 154 -7.88 -5.83 -3.50
C GLU A 154 -6.81 -6.89 -3.74
N ALA A 155 -6.42 -7.64 -2.70
CA ALA A 155 -5.44 -8.71 -2.81
C ALA A 155 -5.98 -9.89 -3.63
N HIS A 156 -7.28 -10.23 -3.49
CA HIS A 156 -7.92 -11.20 -4.36
C HIS A 156 -7.90 -10.76 -5.83
N ASN A 157 -8.23 -9.49 -6.14
CA ASN A 157 -8.12 -8.99 -7.51
C ASN A 157 -6.69 -9.07 -8.03
N ASN A 158 -5.69 -8.66 -7.24
CA ASN A 158 -4.29 -8.73 -7.66
C ASN A 158 -3.84 -10.19 -7.89
N LEU A 159 -4.28 -11.12 -7.04
CA LEU A 159 -4.04 -12.56 -7.24
C LEU A 159 -4.69 -13.07 -8.53
N GLY A 160 -5.89 -12.56 -8.84
CA GLY A 160 -6.57 -12.83 -10.10
C GLY A 160 -5.77 -12.33 -11.31
N VAL A 161 -5.24 -11.10 -11.23
CA VAL A 161 -4.36 -10.52 -12.27
C VAL A 161 -3.11 -11.38 -12.46
N ALA A 162 -2.43 -11.76 -11.37
CA ALA A 162 -1.22 -12.59 -11.44
C ALA A 162 -1.48 -13.95 -12.08
N ASN A 163 -2.58 -14.63 -11.69
CA ASN A 163 -2.99 -15.89 -12.30
C ASN A 163 -3.35 -15.74 -13.78
N LYS A 164 -4.02 -14.65 -14.17
CA LYS A 164 -4.33 -14.37 -15.58
C LYS A 164 -3.06 -14.24 -16.41
N SER A 165 -2.04 -13.53 -15.90
CA SER A 165 -0.76 -13.31 -16.59
C SER A 165 0.01 -14.58 -16.93
N ILE A 166 -0.18 -15.66 -16.15
CA ILE A 166 0.42 -16.97 -16.42
C ILE A 166 -0.56 -17.97 -17.07
N GLY A 167 -1.72 -17.51 -17.53
CA GLY A 167 -2.72 -18.34 -18.21
C GLY A 167 -3.53 -19.26 -17.30
N GLN A 168 -3.45 -19.11 -15.97
CA GLN A 168 -4.28 -19.85 -15.01
C GLN A 168 -5.68 -19.23 -14.90
N ILE A 169 -6.42 -19.26 -16.01
CA ILE A 169 -7.72 -18.57 -16.15
C ILE A 169 -8.74 -18.99 -15.08
N SER A 170 -8.82 -20.28 -14.74
CA SER A 170 -9.75 -20.75 -13.70
C SER A 170 -9.44 -20.17 -12.31
N ASN A 171 -8.15 -20.03 -11.97
CA ASN A 171 -7.76 -19.43 -10.69
C ASN A 171 -7.96 -17.91 -10.72
N ALA A 172 -7.76 -17.27 -11.88
CA ALA A 172 -8.06 -15.85 -12.06
C ALA A 172 -9.54 -15.54 -11.83
N THR A 173 -10.44 -16.27 -12.51
CA THR A 173 -11.90 -16.13 -12.36
C THR A 173 -12.34 -16.27 -10.92
N LYS A 174 -11.92 -17.34 -10.22
CA LYS A 174 -12.28 -17.56 -8.80
C LYS A 174 -11.87 -16.39 -7.90
N ASN A 175 -10.71 -15.81 -8.15
CA ASN A 175 -10.20 -14.69 -7.37
C ASN A 175 -10.94 -13.38 -7.67
N PHE A 176 -11.27 -13.10 -8.93
CA PHE A 176 -12.14 -11.96 -9.26
C PHE A 176 -13.54 -12.10 -8.68
N GLU A 177 -14.15 -13.29 -8.80
CA GLU A 177 -15.43 -13.60 -8.18
C GLU A 177 -15.38 -13.40 -6.66
N LYS A 178 -14.30 -13.83 -6.00
CA LYS A 178 -14.13 -13.63 -4.57
C LYS A 178 -14.01 -12.15 -4.18
N ALA A 179 -13.26 -11.37 -4.97
CA ALA A 179 -13.18 -9.92 -4.76
C ALA A 179 -14.56 -9.25 -4.89
N ILE A 180 -15.37 -9.67 -5.87
CA ILE A 180 -16.74 -9.18 -6.08
C ILE A 180 -17.69 -9.64 -4.98
N GLU A 181 -17.53 -10.86 -4.46
CA GLU A 181 -18.31 -11.39 -3.33
C GLU A 181 -18.10 -10.53 -2.07
N ILE A 182 -16.85 -10.16 -1.79
CA ILE A 182 -16.47 -9.32 -0.64
C ILE A 182 -16.91 -7.86 -0.85
N ASN A 183 -16.68 -7.30 -2.05
CA ASN A 183 -17.06 -5.94 -2.41
C ASN A 183 -17.77 -5.93 -3.77
N GLN A 184 -19.10 -5.89 -3.72
CA GLN A 184 -19.97 -5.97 -4.91
C GLN A 184 -19.85 -4.77 -5.86
N SER A 185 -19.29 -3.67 -5.37
CA SER A 185 -19.08 -2.43 -6.14
C SER A 185 -17.63 -2.29 -6.63
N TYR A 186 -16.79 -3.30 -6.46
CA TYR A 186 -15.39 -3.24 -6.88
C TYR A 186 -15.25 -3.44 -8.39
N THR A 187 -15.38 -2.34 -9.13
CA THR A 187 -15.41 -2.28 -10.60
C THR A 187 -14.19 -2.89 -11.26
N MET A 188 -12.99 -2.76 -10.68
CA MET A 188 -11.77 -3.39 -11.22
C MET A 188 -11.87 -4.91 -11.35
N ALA A 189 -12.44 -5.61 -10.36
CA ALA A 189 -12.59 -7.06 -10.44
C ALA A 189 -13.71 -7.46 -11.43
N ILE A 190 -14.81 -6.69 -11.49
CA ILE A 190 -15.91 -6.91 -12.44
C ILE A 190 -15.39 -6.74 -13.88
N LEU A 191 -14.63 -5.68 -14.13
CA LEU A 191 -14.00 -5.40 -15.42
C LEU A 191 -13.05 -6.52 -15.83
N ASN A 192 -12.17 -6.96 -14.92
CA ASN A 192 -11.24 -8.06 -15.18
C ASN A 192 -11.95 -9.39 -15.49
N LEU A 193 -13.05 -9.69 -14.79
CA LEU A 193 -13.88 -10.85 -15.06
C LEU A 193 -14.57 -10.74 -16.44
N GLY A 194 -15.11 -9.56 -16.77
CA GLY A 194 -15.70 -9.28 -18.09
C GLY A 194 -14.71 -9.46 -19.23
N LEU A 195 -13.44 -9.06 -19.03
CA LEU A 195 -12.36 -9.28 -20.00
C LEU A 195 -12.04 -10.77 -20.16
N ILE A 196 -12.02 -11.56 -19.07
CA ILE A 196 -11.86 -13.02 -19.19
C ILE A 196 -13.01 -13.64 -20.00
N HIS A 197 -14.26 -13.26 -19.72
CA HIS A 197 -15.40 -13.77 -20.49
C HIS A 197 -15.30 -13.40 -21.97
N LYS A 198 -14.87 -12.17 -22.28
CA LYS A 198 -14.59 -11.74 -23.66
C LYS A 198 -13.54 -12.62 -24.32
N ASP A 199 -12.40 -12.84 -23.66
CA ASP A 199 -11.29 -13.65 -24.18
C ASP A 199 -11.71 -15.12 -24.43
N LEU A 200 -12.72 -15.62 -23.69
CA LEU A 200 -13.31 -16.95 -23.84
C LEU A 200 -14.45 -17.03 -24.86
N GLY A 201 -14.86 -15.90 -25.48
CA GLY A 201 -16.01 -15.83 -26.38
C GLY A 201 -17.38 -15.94 -25.69
N GLN A 202 -17.42 -15.73 -24.37
CA GLN A 202 -18.62 -15.73 -23.54
C GLN A 202 -19.23 -14.33 -23.55
N ASN A 203 -19.82 -13.95 -24.70
CA ASN A 203 -20.21 -12.57 -24.97
C ASN A 203 -21.32 -12.07 -24.02
N ASP A 204 -22.31 -12.90 -23.69
CA ASP A 204 -23.41 -12.50 -22.81
C ASP A 204 -22.91 -12.20 -21.39
N GLU A 205 -22.06 -13.07 -20.83
CA GLU A 205 -21.42 -12.88 -19.52
C GLU A 205 -20.50 -11.66 -19.51
N SER A 206 -19.78 -11.43 -20.61
CA SER A 206 -18.90 -10.26 -20.76
C SER A 206 -19.69 -8.95 -20.80
N ILE A 207 -20.75 -8.89 -21.60
CA ILE A 207 -21.68 -7.75 -21.67
C ILE A 207 -22.26 -7.45 -20.29
N TYR A 208 -22.74 -8.48 -19.58
CA TYR A 208 -23.28 -8.32 -18.23
C TYR A 208 -22.26 -7.69 -17.26
N CYS A 209 -20.99 -8.11 -17.33
CA CYS A 209 -19.94 -7.52 -16.50
C CYS A 209 -19.70 -6.04 -16.85
N PHE A 210 -19.60 -5.68 -18.14
CA PHE A 210 -19.35 -4.29 -18.52
C PHE A 210 -20.55 -3.38 -18.23
N GLU A 211 -21.78 -3.85 -18.41
CA GLU A 211 -22.99 -3.12 -17.99
C GLU A 211 -22.97 -2.84 -16.48
N ARG A 212 -22.63 -3.86 -15.66
CA ARG A 212 -22.47 -3.67 -14.21
C ARG A 212 -21.40 -2.65 -13.84
N VAL A 213 -20.27 -2.62 -14.57
CA VAL A 213 -19.24 -1.59 -14.35
C VAL A 213 -19.83 -0.21 -14.63
N LEU A 214 -20.57 -0.04 -15.73
CA LEU A 214 -21.17 1.24 -16.11
C LEU A 214 -22.33 1.68 -15.23
N ASP A 215 -23.03 0.76 -14.58
CA ASP A 215 -24.03 1.07 -13.55
C ASP A 215 -23.40 1.72 -12.31
N ILE A 216 -22.15 1.34 -11.98
CA ILE A 216 -21.42 1.84 -10.80
C ILE A 216 -20.56 3.07 -11.17
N GLU A 217 -19.86 3.00 -12.30
CA GLU A 217 -18.96 4.01 -12.85
C GLU A 217 -19.38 4.33 -14.30
N PRO A 218 -20.38 5.22 -14.51
CA PRO A 218 -20.87 5.56 -15.84
C PRO A 218 -19.83 6.15 -16.79
N ASP A 219 -18.70 6.64 -16.27
CA ASP A 219 -17.60 7.23 -17.02
C ASP A 219 -16.42 6.28 -17.26
N ASN A 220 -16.58 4.98 -17.00
CA ASN A 220 -15.54 3.98 -17.24
C ASN A 220 -15.33 3.73 -18.75
N ASP A 221 -14.32 4.38 -19.34
CA ASP A 221 -14.03 4.32 -20.77
C ASP A 221 -13.72 2.90 -21.27
N GLN A 222 -13.03 2.10 -20.45
CA GLN A 222 -12.66 0.73 -20.83
C GLN A 222 -13.90 -0.17 -20.94
N ALA A 223 -14.84 -0.06 -19.99
CA ALA A 223 -16.08 -0.82 -20.06
C ALA A 223 -16.95 -0.37 -21.25
N LYS A 224 -17.04 0.94 -21.53
CA LYS A 224 -17.75 1.47 -22.73
C LYS A 224 -17.19 0.88 -24.01
N ALA A 225 -15.88 0.97 -24.20
CA ALA A 225 -15.21 0.51 -25.42
C ALA A 225 -15.43 -0.99 -25.67
N ASN A 226 -15.31 -1.83 -24.62
CA ASN A 226 -15.52 -3.26 -24.76
C ASN A 226 -16.99 -3.62 -25.02
N LEU A 227 -17.93 -2.90 -24.41
CA LEU A 227 -19.36 -3.12 -24.61
C LEU A 227 -19.80 -2.73 -26.03
N GLU A 228 -19.29 -1.62 -26.56
CA GLU A 228 -19.54 -1.20 -27.94
C GLU A 228 -19.01 -2.23 -28.95
N GLU A 229 -17.78 -2.72 -28.74
CA GLU A 229 -17.17 -3.74 -29.60
C GLU A 229 -18.02 -5.02 -29.64
N LEU A 230 -18.44 -5.54 -28.48
CA LEU A 230 -19.24 -6.77 -28.39
C LEU A 230 -20.63 -6.63 -29.02
N ARG A 231 -21.25 -5.45 -28.95
CA ARG A 231 -22.56 -5.19 -29.56
C ARG A 231 -22.50 -4.96 -31.08
N SER A 232 -21.31 -4.79 -31.64
CA SER A 232 -21.10 -4.56 -33.07
C SER A 232 -20.84 -5.84 -33.89
N GLN A 233 -20.68 -6.98 -33.23
CA GLN A 233 -20.44 -8.31 -33.82
C GLN A 233 -21.74 -9.07 -34.02
#